data_AF-A0A150LJ94-F1
#
_entry.id   AF-A0A150LJ94-F1
#
_cell.length_a   1.000
_cell.length_b   1.000
_cell.length_c   1.000
_cell.angle_alpha   90.00
_cell.angle_beta   90.00
_cell.angle_gamma   90.00
#
_symmetry.space_group_name_H-M   'P 1'
#
loop_
_entity.id
_entity.type
_entity.pdbx_description
1 polymer ?
#
loop_
_entity_poly.entity_id
_entity_poly.type
_entity_poly.pdbx_seq_one_letter_code
_entity_poly.pdbx_strand_id
1 'polypeptide(L)'
;MNEIEYLADRLLMEAGLLRVSDIHIVPRKNDAVVRFRLDGLLMEKATLTKETCERLITHFKFLAGMDIGERRRPQSGAMETNQQGEIISLRLSTLPTFYDESLVIRLLPQSFFLPQSQISLFAHSTNILLSLFQQPQGLIICTGPTGSGKTTTLYALLRICQEKWHRNVITLEDPVEKRIDNLLQVQINEKAGITYAVGLKAALRHDPDVIML
;
A
#
# COMPACT_ATOMS: atom_id res chain seq x y z
N MET A 1 -28.65 2.74 2.02
CA MET A 1 -27.40 2.06 2.41
C MET A 1 -27.76 0.86 3.25
N ASN A 2 -27.20 -0.29 2.89
CA ASN A 2 -27.32 -1.53 3.67
C ASN A 2 -26.58 -1.34 5.02
N GLU A 3 -27.03 -1.98 6.10
CA GLU A 3 -26.42 -1.85 7.44
C GLU A 3 -24.91 -2.14 7.44
N ILE A 4 -24.48 -3.08 6.58
CA ILE A 4 -23.09 -3.48 6.40
C ILE A 4 -22.24 -2.42 5.69
N GLU A 5 -22.80 -1.69 4.72
CA GLU A 5 -22.10 -0.58 4.04
C GLU A 5 -21.78 0.52 5.05
N TYR A 6 -22.77 0.89 5.86
CA TYR A 6 -22.57 1.90 6.90
C TYR A 6 -21.54 1.46 7.95
N LEU A 7 -21.53 0.17 8.32
CA LEU A 7 -20.51 -0.37 9.21
C LEU A 7 -19.11 -0.33 8.57
N ALA A 8 -18.97 -0.71 7.30
CA ALA A 8 -17.71 -0.67 6.57
C ALA A 8 -17.16 0.76 6.47
N ASP A 9 -18.00 1.72 6.08
CA ASP A 9 -17.64 3.13 5.97
C ASP A 9 -17.24 3.72 7.32
N ARG A 10 -17.97 3.41 8.39
CA ARG A 10 -17.61 3.84 9.75
C ARG A 10 -16.27 3.25 10.20
N LEU A 11 -16.02 1.97 9.95
CA LEU A 11 -14.76 1.31 10.31
C LEU A 11 -13.58 1.96 9.57
N LEU A 12 -13.73 2.21 8.27
CA LEU A 12 -12.71 2.88 7.48
C LEU A 12 -12.48 4.32 7.95
N MET A 13 -13.54 5.09 8.17
CA MET A 13 -13.46 6.47 8.64
C MET A 13 -12.76 6.58 10.00
N GLU A 14 -13.14 5.73 10.96
CA GLU A 14 -12.52 5.72 12.29
C GLU A 14 -11.05 5.30 12.22
N ALA A 15 -10.73 4.31 11.40
CA ALA A 15 -9.35 3.90 11.14
C ALA A 15 -8.49 5.03 10.56
N GLY A 16 -9.01 5.79 9.60
CA GLY A 16 -8.30 6.94 9.04
C GLY A 16 -8.13 8.10 10.03
N LEU A 17 -9.17 8.42 10.80
CA LEU A 17 -9.11 9.45 11.86
C LEU A 17 -8.04 9.12 12.91
N LEU A 18 -7.95 7.85 13.31
CA LEU A 18 -6.97 7.36 14.27
C LEU A 18 -5.59 7.07 13.63
N ARG A 19 -5.44 7.25 12.31
CA ARG A 19 -4.23 6.96 11.54
C ARG A 19 -3.67 5.55 11.79
N VAL A 20 -4.55 4.56 11.87
CA VAL A 20 -4.15 3.16 12.09
C VAL A 20 -3.52 2.60 10.82
N SER A 21 -2.52 1.73 10.94
CA SER A 21 -1.85 1.15 9.77
C SER A 21 -2.63 -0.02 9.16
N ASP A 22 -3.31 -0.79 10.02
CA ASP A 22 -4.04 -1.99 9.60
C ASP A 22 -5.32 -2.18 10.43
N ILE A 23 -6.39 -2.62 9.78
CA ILE A 23 -7.61 -3.15 10.38
C ILE A 23 -7.57 -4.67 10.24
N HIS A 24 -7.72 -5.39 11.34
CA HIS A 24 -7.78 -6.84 11.38
C HIS A 24 -9.18 -7.29 11.80
N ILE A 25 -9.81 -8.13 10.98
CA ILE A 25 -11.09 -8.78 11.29
C ILE A 25 -10.81 -10.28 11.39
N VAL A 26 -10.88 -10.81 12.61
CA VAL A 26 -10.47 -12.18 12.92
C VAL A 26 -11.65 -12.95 13.49
N PRO A 27 -12.16 -13.98 12.78
CA PRO A 27 -13.22 -14.83 13.31
C PRO A 27 -12.69 -15.69 14.47
N ARG A 28 -13.56 -15.90 15.46
CA ARG A 28 -13.37 -16.80 16.59
C ARG A 28 -14.49 -17.83 16.60
N LYS A 29 -14.55 -18.65 17.65
CA LYS A 29 -15.54 -19.73 17.76
C LYS A 29 -16.98 -19.22 17.71
N ASN A 30 -17.28 -18.13 18.43
CA ASN A 30 -18.66 -17.64 18.63
C ASN A 30 -18.90 -16.24 18.03
N ASP A 31 -17.84 -15.47 17.81
CA ASP A 31 -17.87 -14.07 17.39
C ASP A 31 -16.69 -13.78 16.44
N ALA A 32 -16.51 -12.53 16.06
CA ALA A 32 -15.30 -12.05 15.42
C ALA A 32 -14.79 -10.81 16.14
N VAL A 33 -13.47 -10.66 16.20
CA VAL A 33 -12.84 -9.47 16.78
C VAL A 33 -12.33 -8.55 15.68
N VAL A 34 -12.60 -7.25 15.83
CA VAL A 34 -11.97 -6.20 15.04
C VAL A 34 -10.83 -5.62 15.88
N ARG A 35 -9.63 -5.57 15.31
CA ARG A 35 -8.46 -4.95 15.94
C ARG A 35 -7.85 -3.90 15.03
N PHE A 36 -7.36 -2.82 15.60
CA PHE A 36 -6.56 -1.83 14.89
C PHE A 36 -5.10 -2.00 15.24
N ARG A 37 -4.22 -1.79 14.26
CA ARG A 37 -2.80 -1.61 14.51
C ARG A 37 -2.49 -0.13 14.63
N LEU A 38 -2.21 0.32 15.84
CA LEU A 38 -1.81 1.70 16.16
C LEU A 38 -0.36 1.67 16.66
N ASP A 39 0.53 2.42 16.01
CA ASP A 39 1.96 2.49 16.36
C ASP A 39 2.62 1.11 16.54
N GLY A 40 2.25 0.15 15.68
CA GLY A 40 2.74 -1.23 15.70
C GLY A 40 2.01 -2.17 16.65
N LEU A 41 1.21 -1.65 17.59
CA LEU A 41 0.49 -2.44 18.60
C LEU A 41 -0.94 -2.77 18.14
N LEU A 42 -1.37 -4.01 18.38
CA LEU A 42 -2.74 -4.46 18.10
C LEU A 42 -3.67 -4.14 19.28
N MET A 43 -4.70 -3.35 19.01
CA MET A 43 -5.68 -2.90 19.99
C MET A 43 -7.06 -3.46 19.61
N GLU A 44 -7.75 -4.12 20.53
CA GLU A 44 -9.13 -4.59 20.28
C GLU A 44 -10.08 -3.39 20.21
N LYS A 45 -10.87 -3.34 19.13
CA LYS A 45 -11.75 -2.22 18.83
C LYS A 45 -13.22 -2.55 19.06
N ALA A 46 -13.65 -3.71 18.57
CA ALA A 46 -15.02 -4.13 18.61
C ALA A 46 -15.13 -5.64 18.46
N THR A 47 -16.28 -6.16 18.82
CA THR A 47 -16.69 -7.54 18.55
C THR A 47 -17.88 -7.53 17.60
N LEU A 48 -17.90 -8.44 16.64
CA LEU A 48 -18.97 -8.63 15.68
C LEU A 48 -19.59 -10.02 15.87
N THR A 49 -20.86 -10.17 15.51
CA THR A 49 -21.44 -11.51 15.33
C THR A 49 -20.79 -12.19 14.12
N LYS A 50 -20.87 -13.52 14.03
CA LYS A 50 -20.38 -14.26 12.86
C LYS A 50 -21.03 -13.79 11.56
N GLU A 51 -22.34 -13.59 11.58
CA GLU A 51 -23.10 -13.13 10.41
C GLU A 51 -22.62 -11.76 9.93
N THR A 52 -22.45 -10.80 10.85
CA THR A 52 -21.94 -9.47 10.50
C THR A 52 -20.52 -9.55 9.95
N CYS A 53 -19.65 -10.38 10.54
CA CYS A 53 -18.30 -10.61 10.03
C CYS A 53 -18.30 -11.14 8.60
N GLU A 54 -19.07 -12.19 8.32
CA GLU A 54 -19.17 -12.81 7.00
C GLU A 54 -19.68 -11.83 5.94
N ARG A 55 -20.74 -11.07 6.26
CA ARG A 55 -21.30 -10.06 5.35
C ARG A 55 -20.33 -8.92 5.11
N LEU A 56 -19.60 -8.49 6.13
CA LEU A 56 -18.59 -7.43 6.04
C LEU A 56 -17.41 -7.85 5.16
N ILE A 57 -16.89 -9.07 5.34
CA ILE A 57 -15.81 -9.62 4.49
C ILE A 57 -16.29 -9.75 3.04
N THR A 58 -17.51 -10.25 2.83
CA THR A 58 -18.11 -10.37 1.49
C THR A 58 -18.24 -9.01 0.81
N HIS A 59 -18.66 -7.98 1.54
CA HIS A 59 -18.77 -6.62 1.04
C HIS A 59 -17.39 -6.06 0.60
N PHE A 60 -16.37 -6.22 1.43
CA PHE A 60 -15.00 -5.79 1.08
C PHE A 60 -14.41 -6.59 -0.08
N LYS A 61 -14.72 -7.89 -0.19
CA LYS A 61 -14.32 -8.71 -1.33
C LYS A 61 -14.90 -8.20 -2.63
N PHE A 62 -16.19 -7.86 -2.63
CA PHE A 62 -16.84 -7.24 -3.78
C PHE A 62 -16.16 -5.92 -4.18
N LEU A 63 -15.95 -5.00 -3.23
CA LEU A 63 -15.34 -3.69 -3.51
C LEU A 63 -13.91 -3.79 -4.06
N ALA A 64 -13.14 -4.79 -3.62
CA ALA A 64 -11.76 -4.97 -4.04
C ALA A 64 -11.59 -6.00 -5.18
N GLY A 65 -12.68 -6.38 -5.86
CA GLY A 65 -12.65 -7.25 -7.05
C GLY A 65 -12.24 -8.70 -6.77
N MET A 66 -12.43 -9.18 -5.54
CA MET A 66 -12.16 -10.55 -5.12
C MET A 66 -13.37 -11.47 -5.38
N ASP A 67 -13.14 -12.78 -5.46
CA ASP A 67 -14.21 -13.78 -5.64
C ASP A 67 -14.96 -13.98 -4.31
N ILE A 68 -16.19 -13.48 -4.24
CA ILE A 68 -17.07 -13.59 -3.08
C ILE A 68 -17.46 -15.03 -2.72
N GLY A 69 -17.47 -15.95 -3.69
CA GLY A 69 -17.84 -17.35 -3.51
C GLY A 69 -16.70 -18.23 -3.01
N GLU A 70 -15.45 -17.85 -3.28
CA GLU A 70 -14.28 -18.60 -2.82
C GLU A 70 -13.84 -18.17 -1.41
N ARG A 71 -13.90 -19.07 -0.44
CA ARG A 71 -13.52 -18.80 0.97
C ARG A 71 -12.44 -19.74 1.50
N ARG A 72 -11.96 -20.67 0.67
CA ARG A 72 -11.00 -21.73 1.03
C ARG A 72 -9.59 -21.42 0.58
N ARG A 73 -9.39 -20.34 -0.16
CA ARG A 73 -8.08 -19.90 -0.67
C ARG A 73 -7.82 -18.46 -0.23
N PRO A 74 -6.56 -18.11 0.08
CA PRO A 74 -6.16 -16.71 0.27
C PRO A 74 -6.53 -15.87 -0.94
N GLN A 75 -6.98 -14.65 -0.70
CA GLN A 75 -7.21 -13.66 -1.76
C GLN A 75 -6.54 -12.34 -1.38
N SER A 76 -6.18 -11.59 -2.41
CA SER A 76 -5.63 -10.24 -2.28
C SER A 76 -6.39 -9.33 -3.23
N GLY A 77 -6.75 -8.16 -2.75
CA GLY A 77 -7.42 -7.13 -3.53
C GLY A 77 -6.93 -5.75 -3.13
N ALA A 78 -7.26 -4.75 -3.94
CA ALA A 78 -6.98 -3.36 -3.64
C ALA A 78 -8.19 -2.50 -4.02
N MET A 79 -8.39 -1.42 -3.30
CA MET A 79 -9.39 -0.40 -3.60
C MET A 79 -8.90 0.96 -3.12
N GLU A 80 -9.54 2.02 -3.58
CA GLU A 80 -9.32 3.37 -3.05
C GLU A 80 -10.58 3.81 -2.30
N THR A 81 -10.39 4.60 -1.25
CA THR A 81 -11.48 5.28 -0.55
C THR A 81 -11.11 6.74 -0.36
N ASN A 82 -12.11 7.62 -0.38
CA ASN A 82 -11.94 9.03 -0.08
C ASN A 82 -12.41 9.29 1.34
N GLN A 83 -11.49 9.72 2.21
CA GLN A 83 -11.80 10.10 3.58
C GLN A 83 -11.48 11.58 3.77
N GLN A 84 -12.51 12.39 3.99
CA GLN A 84 -12.38 13.83 4.24
C GLN A 84 -11.57 14.60 3.17
N GLY A 85 -11.63 14.15 1.91
CA GLY A 85 -10.88 14.76 0.80
C GLY A 85 -9.49 14.16 0.57
N GLU A 86 -9.02 13.26 1.45
CA GLU A 86 -7.80 12.49 1.23
C GLU A 86 -8.10 11.14 0.57
N ILE A 87 -7.41 10.85 -0.53
CA ILE A 87 -7.44 9.53 -1.14
C ILE A 87 -6.56 8.59 -0.31
N ILE A 88 -7.16 7.51 0.16
CA ILE A 88 -6.46 6.43 0.86
C ILE A 88 -6.54 5.18 0.01
N SER A 89 -5.37 4.64 -0.36
CA SER A 89 -5.29 3.34 -1.00
C SER A 89 -5.40 2.26 0.07
N LEU A 90 -6.22 1.25 -0.18
CA LEU A 90 -6.44 0.12 0.71
C LEU A 90 -5.94 -1.15 0.06
N ARG A 91 -5.11 -1.92 0.78
CA ARG A 91 -4.76 -3.29 0.41
C ARG A 91 -5.51 -4.26 1.30
N LEU A 92 -6.25 -5.17 0.69
CA LEU A 92 -7.09 -6.13 1.38
C LEU A 92 -6.50 -7.53 1.16
N SER A 93 -6.45 -8.32 2.23
CA SER A 93 -6.05 -9.72 2.16
C SER A 93 -6.99 -10.57 3.00
N THR A 94 -7.53 -11.62 2.39
CA THR A 94 -8.30 -12.63 3.11
C THR A 94 -7.51 -13.89 3.30
N LEU A 95 -7.70 -14.54 4.45
CA LEU A 95 -7.12 -15.84 4.75
C LEU A 95 -8.18 -16.77 5.34
N PRO A 96 -8.31 -18.02 4.81
CA PRO A 96 -9.14 -19.03 5.44
C PRO A 96 -8.57 -19.38 6.82
N THR A 97 -9.43 -19.45 7.82
CA THR A 97 -9.09 -19.86 9.18
C THR A 97 -9.84 -21.15 9.54
N PHE A 98 -9.59 -21.68 10.73
CA PHE A 98 -10.34 -22.84 11.22
C PHE A 98 -11.85 -22.56 11.39
N TYR A 99 -12.21 -21.33 11.76
CA TYR A 99 -13.60 -20.98 12.03
C TYR A 99 -14.33 -20.46 10.79
N ASP A 100 -13.77 -19.46 10.12
CA ASP A 100 -14.33 -18.79 8.94
C ASP A 100 -13.21 -18.13 8.11
N GLU A 101 -13.52 -17.16 7.26
CA GLU A 101 -12.54 -16.33 6.56
C GLU A 101 -12.15 -15.11 7.44
N SER A 102 -10.87 -14.75 7.45
CA SER A 102 -10.36 -13.51 8.06
C SER A 102 -10.10 -12.45 7.01
N LEU A 103 -10.09 -11.18 7.41
CA LEU A 103 -9.74 -10.05 6.55
C LEU A 103 -8.77 -9.12 7.24
N VAL A 104 -7.74 -8.70 6.53
CA VAL A 104 -6.86 -7.59 6.91
C VAL A 104 -6.97 -6.50 5.86
N ILE A 105 -7.16 -5.26 6.29
CA ILE A 105 -7.17 -4.06 5.45
C ILE A 105 -6.01 -3.17 5.89
N ARG A 106 -5.03 -2.97 5.01
CA ARG A 106 -3.94 -2.03 5.23
C ARG A 106 -4.29 -0.68 4.61
N LEU A 107 -4.17 0.37 5.41
CA LEU A 107 -4.41 1.75 4.98
C LEU A 107 -3.09 2.36 4.51
N LEU A 108 -3.07 2.88 3.28
CA LEU A 108 -1.90 3.52 2.67
C LEU A 108 -2.29 4.95 2.26
N PRO A 109 -2.15 5.93 3.18
CA PRO A 109 -2.41 7.33 2.87
C PRO A 109 -1.57 7.81 1.69
N GLN A 110 -2.23 8.39 0.69
CA GLN A 110 -1.56 8.89 -0.52
C GLN A 110 -1.00 10.32 -0.34
N SER A 111 -1.54 11.09 0.61
CA SER A 111 -1.17 12.49 0.86
C SER A 111 0.20 12.67 1.50
N PHE A 112 0.72 11.67 2.23
CA PHE A 112 2.00 11.79 2.92
C PHE A 112 3.18 11.60 1.95
N PHE A 113 3.86 12.69 1.64
CA PHE A 113 5.17 12.68 1.00
C PHE A 113 6.23 13.10 2.01
N LEU A 114 7.32 12.34 2.08
CA LEU A 114 8.43 12.65 2.96
C LEU A 114 9.21 13.84 2.37
N PRO A 115 9.28 15.00 3.05
CA PRO A 115 10.05 16.13 2.56
C PRO A 115 11.55 15.81 2.57
N GLN A 116 12.33 16.47 1.72
CA GLN A 116 13.78 16.28 1.63
C GLN A 116 14.48 16.35 2.99
N SER A 117 14.05 17.28 3.84
CA SER A 117 14.61 17.48 5.20
C SER A 117 14.37 16.33 6.15
N GLN A 118 13.43 15.43 5.85
CA GLN A 118 13.07 14.28 6.69
C GLN A 118 13.48 12.93 6.10
N ILE A 119 14.19 12.92 4.95
CA ILE A 119 14.73 11.68 4.36
C ILE A 119 15.66 10.94 5.33
N SER A 120 16.39 11.67 6.16
CA SER A 120 17.22 11.11 7.21
C SER A 120 17.25 12.01 8.43
N LEU A 121 17.66 11.46 9.58
CA LEU A 121 17.78 12.21 10.83
C LEU A 121 18.83 13.35 10.73
N PHE A 122 19.86 13.15 9.92
CA PHE A 122 20.98 14.08 9.78
C PHE A 122 21.02 14.66 8.37
N ALA A 123 20.95 15.99 8.26
CA ALA A 123 21.00 16.68 6.96
C ALA A 123 22.22 16.28 6.12
N HIS A 124 23.35 15.97 6.74
CA HIS A 124 24.55 15.49 6.06
C HIS A 124 24.32 14.17 5.30
N SER A 125 23.63 13.20 5.91
CA SER A 125 23.31 11.92 5.27
C SER A 125 22.36 12.10 4.10
N THR A 126 21.37 12.99 4.22
CA THR A 126 20.51 13.38 3.10
C THR A 126 21.32 13.98 1.95
N ASN A 127 22.30 14.85 2.23
CA ASN A 127 23.14 15.45 1.20
C ASN A 127 24.02 14.42 0.47
N ILE A 128 24.54 13.42 1.18
CA ILE A 128 25.25 12.29 0.56
C ILE A 128 24.32 11.51 -0.36
N LEU A 129 23.09 11.19 0.09
CA LEU A 129 22.13 10.48 -0.76
C LEU A 129 21.80 11.30 -2.02
N LEU A 130 21.58 12.61 -1.89
CA LEU A 130 21.29 13.47 -3.04
C LEU A 130 22.46 13.56 -4.02
N SER A 131 23.71 13.61 -3.53
CA SER A 131 24.87 13.65 -4.44
C SER A 131 25.07 12.35 -5.22
N LEU A 132 24.68 11.20 -4.65
CA LEU A 132 24.64 9.92 -5.37
C LEU A 132 23.59 9.93 -6.48
N PHE A 133 22.40 10.46 -6.21
CA PHE A 133 21.35 10.57 -7.23
C PHE A 133 21.68 11.62 -8.31
N GLN A 134 22.56 12.58 -8.05
CA GLN A 134 23.02 13.53 -9.08
C GLN A 134 24.02 12.95 -10.07
N GLN A 135 24.60 11.78 -9.79
CA GLN A 135 25.50 11.12 -10.74
C GLN A 135 24.76 10.82 -12.05
N PRO A 136 25.45 10.86 -13.21
CA PRO A 136 24.82 10.61 -14.51
C PRO A 136 24.41 9.14 -14.69
N GLN A 137 25.09 8.22 -14.01
CA GLN A 137 24.79 6.79 -14.03
C GLN A 137 25.31 6.11 -12.76
N GLY A 138 24.67 5.01 -12.35
CA GLY A 138 25.09 4.21 -11.21
C GLY A 138 24.00 3.24 -10.75
N LEU A 139 24.34 2.37 -9.80
CA LEU A 139 23.39 1.48 -9.13
C LEU A 139 23.36 1.82 -7.64
N ILE A 140 22.17 2.14 -7.13
CA ILE A 140 21.92 2.36 -5.71
C ILE A 140 21.06 1.21 -5.20
N ILE A 141 21.51 0.57 -4.14
CA ILE A 141 20.81 -0.57 -3.52
C ILE A 141 20.28 -0.12 -2.16
N CYS A 142 18.97 -0.07 -2.01
CA CYS A 142 18.29 0.17 -0.73
C CYS A 142 17.89 -1.16 -0.09
N THR A 143 18.50 -1.50 1.05
CA THR A 143 18.25 -2.74 1.78
C THR A 143 17.69 -2.47 3.18
N GLY A 144 17.02 -3.48 3.75
CA GLY A 144 16.39 -3.43 5.06
C GLY A 144 15.14 -4.33 5.13
N PRO A 145 14.67 -4.69 6.33
CA PRO A 145 13.48 -5.53 6.50
C PRO A 145 12.20 -4.83 6.01
N THR A 146 11.11 -5.57 5.88
CA THR A 146 9.78 -5.00 5.58
C THR A 146 9.41 -3.94 6.61
N GLY A 147 8.87 -2.80 6.16
CA GLY A 147 8.50 -1.70 7.04
C GLY A 147 9.64 -0.78 7.47
N SER A 148 10.88 -0.97 6.98
CA SER A 148 12.02 -0.10 7.33
C SER A 148 12.06 1.24 6.59
N GLY A 149 10.99 1.61 5.86
CA GLY A 149 10.91 2.89 5.15
C GLY A 149 11.58 2.95 3.77
N LYS A 150 12.05 1.83 3.19
CA LYS A 150 12.72 1.81 1.87
C LYS A 150 11.92 2.51 0.78
N THR A 151 10.68 2.08 0.55
CA THR A 151 9.80 2.65 -0.47
C THR A 151 9.56 4.14 -0.23
N THR A 152 9.31 4.53 1.02
CA THR A 152 9.12 5.93 1.42
C THR A 152 10.33 6.79 1.07
N THR A 153 11.54 6.31 1.38
CA THR A 153 12.80 6.99 1.07
C THR A 153 13.04 7.07 -0.43
N LEU A 154 12.82 5.97 -1.17
CA LEU A 154 12.98 5.94 -2.62
C LEU A 154 12.01 6.91 -3.31
N TYR A 155 10.73 6.88 -2.96
CA TYR A 155 9.74 7.80 -3.52
C TYR A 155 10.08 9.27 -3.26
N ALA A 156 10.60 9.60 -2.06
CA ALA A 156 11.05 10.96 -1.76
C ALA A 156 12.20 11.41 -2.69
N LEU A 157 13.18 10.52 -2.92
CA LEU A 157 14.32 10.79 -3.79
C LEU A 157 13.93 10.87 -5.28
N LEU A 158 13.07 9.96 -5.75
CA LEU A 158 12.58 9.95 -7.13
C LEU A 158 11.77 11.21 -7.45
N ARG A 159 10.93 11.66 -6.51
CA ARG A 159 10.20 12.93 -6.62
C ARG A 159 11.16 14.11 -6.75
N ILE A 160 12.23 14.16 -5.96
CA ILE A 160 13.26 15.20 -6.09
C ILE A 160 13.93 15.15 -7.47
N CYS A 161 14.23 13.96 -8.00
CA CYS A 161 14.81 13.80 -9.33
C CYS A 161 13.91 14.38 -10.42
N GLN A 162 12.61 14.13 -10.33
CA GLN A 162 11.65 14.64 -11.31
C GLN A 162 11.40 16.15 -11.12
N GLU A 163 11.10 16.60 -9.90
CA GLU A 163 10.66 17.99 -9.66
C GLU A 163 11.81 19.00 -9.75
N LYS A 164 13.01 18.65 -9.24
CA LYS A 164 14.15 19.58 -9.18
C LYS A 164 15.13 19.42 -10.32
N TRP A 165 15.29 18.20 -10.84
CA TRP A 165 16.30 17.91 -11.86
C TRP A 165 15.69 17.53 -13.22
N HIS A 166 14.36 17.53 -13.33
CA HIS A 166 13.61 17.29 -14.57
C HIS A 166 14.01 15.98 -15.27
N ARG A 167 14.32 14.96 -14.48
CA ARG A 167 14.70 13.63 -14.98
C ARG A 167 13.48 12.81 -15.37
N ASN A 168 13.58 12.07 -16.47
CA ASN A 168 12.61 11.05 -16.86
C ASN A 168 12.77 9.83 -15.95
N VAL A 169 11.80 9.65 -15.05
CA VAL A 169 11.81 8.60 -14.03
C VAL A 169 10.79 7.52 -14.40
N ILE A 170 11.27 6.27 -14.50
CA ILE A 170 10.44 5.08 -14.74
C ILE A 170 10.56 4.14 -13.55
N THR A 171 9.44 3.63 -13.05
CA THR A 171 9.42 2.63 -11.96
C THR A 171 8.74 1.34 -12.41
N LEU A 172 9.26 0.20 -11.95
CA LEU A 172 8.61 -1.11 -12.08
C LEU A 172 8.32 -1.62 -10.66
N GLU A 173 7.06 -1.84 -10.31
CA GLU A 173 6.68 -2.06 -8.91
C GLU A 173 5.66 -3.19 -8.75
N ASP A 174 5.76 -3.96 -7.66
CA ASP A 174 4.85 -5.07 -7.36
C ASP A 174 4.24 -4.97 -5.95
N PRO A 175 3.09 -4.29 -5.77
CA PRO A 175 2.46 -3.34 -6.69
C PRO A 175 2.85 -1.90 -6.39
N VAL A 176 2.45 -0.96 -7.25
CA VAL A 176 2.62 0.48 -7.00
C VAL A 176 1.96 0.86 -5.67
N GLU A 177 2.74 1.42 -4.73
CA GLU A 177 2.23 1.76 -3.38
C GLU A 177 1.58 3.14 -3.34
N LYS A 178 2.16 4.10 -4.07
CA LYS A 178 1.62 5.44 -4.23
C LYS A 178 1.74 5.91 -5.66
N ARG A 179 0.72 6.61 -6.12
CA ARG A 179 0.76 7.31 -7.40
C ARG A 179 1.49 8.63 -7.21
N ILE A 180 2.56 8.83 -7.96
CA ILE A 180 3.33 10.07 -7.99
C ILE A 180 3.13 10.67 -9.37
N ASP A 181 2.51 11.84 -9.42
CA ASP A 181 2.30 12.54 -10.67
C ASP A 181 3.64 12.78 -11.37
N ASN A 182 3.62 12.70 -12.71
CA ASN A 182 4.77 12.90 -13.59
C ASN A 182 5.89 11.83 -13.51
N LEU A 183 5.68 10.71 -12.81
CA LEU A 183 6.51 9.51 -12.94
C LEU A 183 5.81 8.48 -13.83
N LEU A 184 6.58 7.77 -14.65
CA LEU A 184 6.04 6.62 -15.39
C LEU A 184 6.11 5.37 -14.50
N GLN A 185 5.03 5.09 -13.77
CA GLN A 185 4.95 3.95 -12.86
C GLN A 185 4.27 2.75 -13.52
N VAL A 186 4.99 1.63 -13.63
CA VAL A 186 4.49 0.38 -14.20
C VAL A 186 4.30 -0.64 -13.09
N GLN A 187 3.07 -1.12 -12.92
CA GLN A 187 2.80 -2.22 -12.01
C GLN A 187 3.09 -3.56 -12.69
N ILE A 188 3.81 -4.44 -12.00
CA ILE A 188 4.04 -5.82 -12.41
C ILE A 188 2.71 -6.56 -12.52
N ASN A 189 2.55 -7.29 -13.61
CA ASN A 189 1.37 -8.12 -13.87
C ASN A 189 1.81 -9.40 -14.57
N GLU A 190 2.19 -10.40 -13.78
CA GLU A 190 2.66 -11.69 -14.30
C GLU A 190 1.62 -12.39 -15.17
N LYS A 191 0.32 -12.26 -14.86
CA LYS A 191 -0.77 -12.85 -15.65
C LYS A 191 -0.87 -12.26 -17.05
N ALA A 192 -0.53 -10.98 -17.21
CA ALA A 192 -0.46 -10.29 -18.49
C ALA A 192 0.94 -10.35 -19.14
N GLY A 193 1.90 -11.05 -18.53
CA GLY A 193 3.28 -11.15 -19.03
C GLY A 193 4.17 -9.92 -18.74
N ILE A 194 3.70 -8.97 -17.93
CA ILE A 194 4.48 -7.79 -17.52
C ILE A 194 5.32 -8.19 -16.29
N THR A 195 6.49 -8.78 -16.53
CA THR A 195 7.46 -9.13 -15.49
C THR A 195 8.53 -8.05 -15.34
N TYR A 196 9.30 -8.06 -14.25
CA TYR A 196 10.44 -7.15 -14.06
C TYR A 196 11.42 -7.17 -15.24
N ALA A 197 11.76 -8.37 -15.75
CA ALA A 197 12.71 -8.50 -16.86
C ALA A 197 12.16 -7.91 -18.17
N VAL A 198 10.87 -8.12 -18.45
CA VAL A 198 10.21 -7.55 -19.64
C VAL A 198 10.06 -6.04 -19.50
N GLY A 199 9.59 -5.59 -18.34
CA GLY A 199 9.43 -4.17 -18.01
C GLY A 199 10.74 -3.40 -18.09
N LEU A 200 11.85 -3.95 -17.58
CA LEU A 200 13.16 -3.28 -17.61
C LEU A 200 13.66 -3.12 -19.04
N LYS A 201 13.55 -4.17 -19.87
CA LYS A 201 13.92 -4.09 -21.29
C LYS A 201 13.10 -3.05 -22.04
N ALA A 202 11.81 -2.92 -21.72
CA ALA A 202 10.95 -1.89 -22.29
C ALA A 202 11.35 -0.49 -21.80
N ALA A 203 11.51 -0.31 -20.49
CA ALA A 203 11.89 0.95 -19.85
C ALA A 203 13.15 1.55 -20.45
N LEU A 204 14.17 0.74 -20.75
CA LEU A 204 15.41 1.20 -21.41
C LEU A 204 15.20 1.82 -22.80
N ARG A 205 14.04 1.60 -23.45
CA ARG A 205 13.67 2.20 -24.74
C ARG A 205 12.78 3.43 -24.61
N HIS A 206 12.46 3.83 -23.39
CA HIS A 206 11.66 5.02 -23.08
C HIS A 206 12.53 6.22 -22.68
N ASP A 207 13.81 6.23 -23.07
CA ASP A 207 14.77 7.29 -22.76
C ASP A 207 14.85 7.65 -21.26
N PRO A 208 15.05 6.66 -20.35
CA PRO A 208 15.02 6.91 -18.91
C PRO A 208 16.32 7.55 -18.40
N ASP A 209 16.19 8.53 -17.53
CA ASP A 209 17.31 9.04 -16.71
C ASP A 209 17.46 8.24 -15.41
N VAL A 210 16.34 7.78 -14.83
CA VAL A 210 16.31 7.00 -13.59
C VAL A 210 15.32 5.85 -13.73
N ILE A 211 15.78 4.64 -13.38
CA ILE A 211 14.92 3.46 -13.28
C ILE A 211 14.90 3.00 -11.81
N MET A 212 13.71 2.78 -11.27
CA MET A 212 13.50 2.10 -9.98
C MET A 212 12.85 0.73 -10.21
N LEU A 213 13.32 -0.26 -9.44
CA LEU A 213 12.89 -1.65 -9.47
C LEU A 213 12.42 -2.07 -8.07
#